data_AF-A0A520H1Z6-F1
#
_entry.id   AF-A0A520H1Z6-F1
#
_cell.length_a   1.000
_cell.length_b   1.000
_cell.length_c   1.000
_cell.angle_alpha   90.00
_cell.angle_beta   90.00
_cell.angle_gamma   90.00
#
_symmetry.space_group_name_H-M   'P 1'
#
loop_
_entity.id
_entity.type
_entity.pdbx_description
1 polymer ?
#
loop_
_entity_poly.entity_id
_entity_poly.type
_entity_poly.pdbx_seq_one_letter_code
_entity_poly.pdbx_strand_id
1 'polypeptide(L)' 'IEPALAAGATHLLLDNMPPEILRGAVALVDGRVPTEASGGVSLDTIRAIAESGVTYVSVGRLTQSAPAADIGLDFATL' A
#
# COMPACT_ATOMS: atom_id res chain seq x y z
N ILE A 1 14.39 -1.01 10.93
CA ILE A 1 13.38 -1.93 11.53
C ILE A 1 13.63 -2.05 13.02
N GLU A 2 14.69 -2.72 13.46
CA GLU A 2 14.92 -2.97 14.90
C GLU A 2 14.92 -1.70 15.79
N PRO A 3 15.57 -0.58 15.40
CA PRO A 3 15.50 0.64 16.21
C PRO A 3 14.07 1.19 16.36
N ALA A 4 13.24 1.05 15.32
CA ALA A 4 11.85 1.50 15.36
C ALA A 4 10.99 0.60 16.27
N LEU A 5 11.21 -0.72 16.20
CA LEU A 5 10.54 -1.67 17.08
C LEU A 5 10.94 -1.48 18.55
N ALA A 6 12.24 -1.30 18.82
CA ALA A 6 12.76 -1.00 20.15
C ALA A 6 12.22 0.34 20.69
N ALA A 7 11.95 1.31 19.81
CA ALA A 7 11.31 2.58 20.16
C ALA A 7 9.78 2.47 20.36
N GLY A 8 9.19 1.29 20.20
CA GLY A 8 7.76 1.05 20.42
C GLY A 8 6.87 1.40 19.23
N ALA A 9 7.41 1.46 18.01
CA ALA A 9 6.58 1.59 16.81
C ALA A 9 5.58 0.44 16.74
N THR A 10 4.29 0.76 16.56
CA THR A 10 3.20 -0.22 16.46
C THR A 10 2.80 -0.55 15.02
N HIS A 11 3.42 0.14 14.06
CA HIS A 11 3.20 0.00 12.63
C HIS A 11 4.47 0.46 11.89
N LEU A 12 4.85 -0.24 10.82
CA LEU A 12 6.01 0.15 10.00
C LEU A 12 5.61 0.43 8.55
N LEU A 13 5.80 1.69 8.13
CA LEU A 13 5.72 2.11 6.74
C LEU A 13 7.05 1.82 6.04
N LEU A 14 7.02 0.97 5.02
CA LEU A 14 8.12 0.57 4.16
C LEU A 14 8.03 1.36 2.85
N ASP A 15 8.68 2.53 2.83
CA ASP A 15 8.51 3.51 1.75
C ASP A 15 9.42 3.24 0.54
N ASN A 16 8.84 3.25 -0.67
CA ASN A 16 9.51 3.13 -1.97
C ASN A 16 10.46 1.92 -2.09
N MET A 17 10.17 0.83 -1.38
CA MET A 17 10.98 -0.40 -1.44
C MET A 17 10.46 -1.34 -2.52
N PRO A 18 11.35 -1.94 -3.34
CA PRO A 18 10.95 -2.94 -4.31
C PRO A 18 10.58 -4.29 -3.63
N PRO A 19 9.81 -5.18 -4.29
CA PRO A 19 9.25 -6.40 -3.68
C PRO A 19 10.27 -7.33 -3.02
N GLU A 20 11.48 -7.45 -3.56
CA GLU A 20 12.56 -8.27 -2.99
C GLU A 20 13.06 -7.73 -1.64
N ILE A 21 13.16 -6.42 -1.50
CA ILE A 21 13.54 -5.77 -0.25
C ILE A 21 12.39 -5.83 0.76
N LEU A 22 11.14 -5.66 0.29
CA LEU A 22 9.95 -5.81 1.13
C LEU A 22 9.87 -7.18 1.78
N ARG A 23 10.15 -8.27 1.03
CA ARG A 23 10.18 -9.64 1.61
C ARG A 23 11.17 -9.77 2.75
N GLY A 24 12.38 -9.21 2.58
CA GLY A 24 13.39 -9.19 3.64
C GLY A 24 12.95 -8.37 4.85
N ALA A 25 12.33 -7.20 4.62
CA ALA A 25 11.80 -6.35 5.67
C ALA A 25 10.67 -7.04 6.45
N VAL A 26 9.73 -7.68 5.76
CA VAL A 26 8.63 -8.45 6.37
C VAL A 26 9.20 -9.59 7.22
N ALA A 27 10.18 -10.35 6.69
CA ALA A 27 10.84 -11.42 7.44
C ALA A 27 11.58 -10.90 8.69
N LEU A 28 12.21 -9.71 8.60
CA LEU A 28 12.84 -9.07 9.76
C LEU A 28 11.81 -8.60 10.79
N VAL A 29 10.64 -8.13 10.37
CA VAL A 29 9.57 -7.73 11.28
C VAL A 29 8.96 -8.94 11.98
N ASP A 30 8.88 -10.08 11.30
CA ASP A 30 8.44 -11.37 11.85
C ASP A 30 7.07 -11.28 12.57
N GLY A 31 6.13 -10.57 11.96
CA GLY A 31 4.77 -10.40 12.48
C GLY A 31 4.65 -9.59 13.78
N ARG A 32 5.75 -9.02 14.32
CA ARG A 32 5.75 -8.24 15.56
C ARG A 32 4.81 -7.02 15.49
N VAL A 33 4.72 -6.39 14.31
CA VAL A 33 3.81 -5.29 14.00
C VAL A 33 3.36 -5.36 12.54
N PRO A 34 2.21 -4.78 12.17
CA PRO A 34 1.82 -4.66 10.77
C PRO A 34 2.83 -3.85 9.96
N THR A 35 3.02 -4.28 8.72
CA THR A 35 3.85 -3.60 7.73
C THR A 35 2.98 -3.03 6.62
N GLU A 36 3.32 -1.85 6.14
CA GLU A 36 2.63 -1.16 5.05
C GLU A 36 3.64 -0.78 3.97
N ALA A 37 3.38 -1.15 2.72
CA ALA A 37 4.15 -0.67 1.58
C ALA A 37 3.53 0.61 1.00
N SER A 38 4.37 1.58 0.62
CA SER A 38 3.97 2.81 -0.05
C SER A 38 4.94 3.17 -1.17
N GLY A 39 4.48 4.01 -2.10
CA GLY A 39 5.27 4.53 -3.21
C GLY A 39 5.19 3.67 -4.47
N GLY A 40 5.04 4.32 -5.63
CA GLY A 40 5.04 3.65 -6.93
C GLY A 40 3.92 2.61 -7.16
N VAL A 41 2.84 2.64 -6.38
CA VAL A 41 1.76 1.65 -6.50
C VAL A 41 0.85 1.95 -7.68
N SER A 42 0.72 0.99 -8.59
CA SER A 42 -0.17 0.98 -9.75
C SER A 42 -0.86 -0.39 -9.87
N LEU A 43 -1.79 -0.53 -10.83
CA LEU A 43 -2.42 -1.83 -11.11
C LEU A 43 -1.41 -2.90 -11.55
N ASP A 44 -0.30 -2.49 -12.18
CA ASP A 44 0.74 -3.40 -12.64
C ASP A 44 1.66 -3.84 -11.49
N THR A 45 1.90 -2.97 -10.51
CA THR A 45 2.87 -3.23 -9.43
C THR A 45 2.23 -3.79 -8.16
N ILE A 46 0.95 -3.50 -7.90
CA ILE A 46 0.28 -3.80 -6.63
C ILE A 46 0.30 -5.29 -6.28
N ARG A 47 0.20 -6.19 -7.27
CA ARG A 47 0.26 -7.64 -7.04
C ARG A 47 1.60 -8.06 -6.45
N ALA A 48 2.70 -7.68 -7.09
CA ALA A 48 4.03 -8.07 -6.64
C ALA A 48 4.38 -7.48 -5.27
N ILE A 49 3.88 -6.27 -4.99
CA ILE A 49 4.00 -5.61 -3.67
C ILE A 49 3.21 -6.42 -2.63
N ALA A 50 1.96 -6.77 -2.88
CA ALA A 50 1.15 -7.56 -1.94
C ALA A 50 1.77 -8.96 -1.68
N GLU A 51 2.27 -9.61 -2.73
CA GLU A 51 2.94 -10.92 -2.64
C GLU A 51 4.30 -10.86 -1.90
N SER A 52 4.79 -9.67 -1.53
CA SER A 52 5.94 -9.54 -0.63
C SER A 52 5.62 -9.90 0.84
N GLY A 53 4.34 -10.00 1.20
CA GLY A 53 3.89 -10.35 2.53
C GLY A 53 3.59 -9.17 3.45
N VAL A 54 3.55 -7.94 2.92
CA VAL A 54 3.12 -6.76 3.69
C VAL A 54 1.65 -6.86 4.09
N THR A 55 1.30 -6.29 5.25
CA THR A 55 -0.08 -6.29 5.76
C THR A 55 -0.98 -5.33 4.98
N TYR A 56 -0.44 -4.16 4.61
CA TYR A 56 -1.17 -3.12 3.91
C TYR A 56 -0.39 -2.60 2.71
N VAL A 57 -1.12 -2.05 1.73
CA VAL A 57 -0.55 -1.31 0.60
C VAL A 57 -1.27 0.02 0.47
N SER A 58 -0.52 1.11 0.63
CA SER A 58 -1.06 2.47 0.49
C SER A 58 -0.97 2.95 -0.95
N VAL A 59 -2.12 3.38 -1.48
CA VAL A 59 -2.27 3.78 -2.88
C VAL A 59 -2.76 5.22 -2.97
N GLY A 60 -1.83 6.18 -3.07
CA GLY A 60 -2.17 7.60 -3.17
C GLY A 60 -3.08 7.93 -4.37
N ARG A 61 -2.93 7.20 -5.49
CA ARG A 61 -3.73 7.42 -6.71
C ARG A 61 -5.24 7.36 -6.47
N LEU A 62 -5.69 6.63 -5.44
CA LEU A 62 -7.11 6.52 -5.09
C LEU A 62 -7.75 7.87 -4.74
N THR A 63 -6.98 8.81 -4.19
CA THR A 63 -7.52 10.10 -3.74
C THR A 63 -6.99 11.29 -4.55
N GLN A 64 -5.74 11.26 -5.00
CA GLN A 64 -5.16 12.40 -5.72
C GLN A 64 -5.32 12.37 -7.24
N SER A 65 -5.64 11.22 -7.85
CA SER A 65 -5.67 11.07 -9.31
C SER A 65 -6.52 9.91 -9.80
N ALA A 66 -7.63 9.64 -9.10
CA ALA A 66 -8.65 8.72 -9.56
C ALA A 66 -9.43 9.36 -10.73
N PRO A 67 -9.66 8.64 -11.84
CA PRO A 67 -10.48 9.15 -12.92
C PRO A 67 -11.93 9.31 -12.43
N ALA A 68 -12.59 10.39 -12.85
CA ALA A 68 -14.01 10.57 -12.61
C ALA A 68 -14.81 9.47 -13.34
N ALA A 69 -15.84 8.94 -12.68
CA ALA A 69 -16.80 8.08 -13.35
C ALA A 69 -17.65 8.92 -14.31
N ASP A 70 -17.81 8.44 -15.54
CA ASP A 70 -18.69 9.07 -16.53
C ASP A 70 -20.14 8.72 -16.21
N ILE A 71 -20.92 9.71 -15.76
CA ILE A 71 -22.29 9.53 -15.28
C ILE A 71 -23.21 10.55 -15.98
N GLY A 72 -24.24 10.04 -16.66
CA GLY A 72 -25.29 10.83 -17.29
C GLY A 72 -26.68 10.56 -16.70
N LEU A 73 -27.55 11.56 -16.70
CA LEU A 73 -28.96 11.44 -16.29
C LEU A 73 -29.86 11.76 -17.49
N ASP A 74 -30.48 10.73 -18.06
CA ASP A 74 -31.54 10.90 -19.06
C ASP A 74 -32.88 11.07 -18.35
N PHE A 75 -33.37 12.31 -18.32
CA PHE A 75 -34.62 12.67 -17.66
C PHE A 75 -35.68 13.06 -18.69
N ALA A 76 -36.83 12.39 -18.65
CA ALA A 76 -38.00 12.72 -19.45
C ALA A 76 -39.14 13.21 -18.55
N THR A 77 -39.67 14.40 -18.85
CA THR A 77 -40.94 14.88 -18.25
C THR A 77 -42.12 14.37 -19.07
N LEU A 78 -43.21 14.01 -18.38
CA LEU A 78 -44.51 13.68 -18.99
C LEU A 78 -45.08 14.83 -19.83
#